data_AF-A0A7J4SN21-F1
#
_entry.id   AF-A0A7J4SN21-F1
#
_cell.length_a   1.000
_cell.length_b   1.000
_cell.length_c   1.000
_cell.angle_alpha   90.00
_cell.angle_beta   90.00
_cell.angle_gamma   90.00
#
_symmetry.space_group_name_H-M   'P 1'
#
loop_
_entity.id
_entity.type
_entity.pdbx_description
1 polymer ?
#
loop_
_entity_poly.entity_id
_entity_poly.type
_entity_poly.pdbx_seq_one_letter_code
_entity_poly.pdbx_strand_id
1 'polypeptide(L)' 'MMTRTEIVVALNEALAWELRAITMYAHYSAYVSGIHRSHLATYFNNEVTESITHAATVR' A
#
# COMPACT_ATOMS: atom_id res chain seq x y z
N MET A 1 -9.36 -27.18 -4.78
CA MET A 1 -10.09 -25.92 -5.04
C MET A 1 -10.25 -25.24 -3.68
N MET A 2 -9.91 -23.96 -3.55
CA MET A 2 -10.03 -23.26 -2.26
C MET A 2 -11.49 -23.14 -1.85
N THR A 3 -11.74 -23.28 -0.56
CA THR A 3 -13.02 -23.02 0.10
C THR A 3 -13.27 -21.50 0.19
N ARG A 4 -14.54 -21.12 0.36
CA ARG A 4 -14.91 -19.72 0.60
C ARG A 4 -14.16 -19.11 1.79
N THR A 5 -13.98 -19.87 2.86
CA THR A 5 -13.26 -19.43 4.05
C THR A 5 -11.79 -19.14 3.76
N GLU A 6 -11.12 -20.04 3.02
CA GLU A 6 -9.72 -19.83 2.62
C GLU A 6 -9.58 -18.60 1.71
N ILE A 7 -10.54 -18.33 0.83
CA ILE A 7 -10.54 -17.11 -0.01
C ILE A 7 -10.66 -15.86 0.86
N VAL A 8 -11.60 -15.84 1.81
CA VAL A 8 -11.79 -14.69 2.72
C VAL A 8 -10.54 -14.43 3.55
N VAL A 9 -9.88 -15.48 4.06
CA VAL A 9 -8.62 -15.35 4.80
C VAL A 9 -7.53 -14.74 3.92
N ALA A 10 -7.34 -15.24 2.70
CA ALA A 10 -6.35 -14.70 1.77
C ALA A 10 -6.61 -13.24 1.40
N LEU A 11 -7.87 -12.84 1.20
CA LEU A 11 -8.24 -11.45 0.91
C LEU A 11 -7.97 -10.52 2.10
N ASN A 12 -8.25 -10.97 3.33
CA ASN A 12 -7.93 -10.21 4.53
C ASN A 12 -6.43 -10.03 4.73
N GLU A 13 -5.63 -11.06 4.42
CA GLU A 13 -4.17 -10.95 4.44
C GLU A 13 -3.68 -9.96 3.37
N ALA A 14 -4.21 -10.03 2.15
CA ALA A 14 -3.90 -9.06 1.09
C ALA A 14 -4.24 -7.63 1.51
N LEU A 15 -5.42 -7.41 2.11
CA LEU A 15 -5.81 -6.11 2.65
C LEU A 15 -4.82 -5.59 3.69
N ALA A 16 -4.36 -6.46 4.60
CA ALA A 16 -3.37 -6.08 5.61
C ALA A 16 -2.04 -5.65 4.98
N TRP A 17 -1.60 -6.31 3.91
CA TRP A 17 -0.41 -5.92 3.16
C TRP A 17 -0.54 -4.54 2.53
N GLU A 18 -1.68 -4.23 1.92
CA GLU A 18 -1.92 -2.91 1.31
C GLU A 18 -1.98 -1.80 2.37
N LEU A 19 -2.62 -2.03 3.51
CA LEU A 19 -2.63 -1.06 4.63
C LEU A 19 -1.23 -0.79 5.19
N ARG A 20 -0.39 -1.83 5.26
CA ARG A 20 1.03 -1.68 5.62
C ARG A 20 1.77 -0.85 4.57
N ALA A 21 1.55 -1.10 3.28
CA ALA A 21 2.18 -0.36 2.18
C ALA A 21 1.80 1.13 2.21
N ILE A 22 0.51 1.45 2.39
CA ILE A 22 0.01 2.83 2.56
C ILE A 22 0.78 3.55 3.67
N THR A 23 0.89 2.92 4.85
CA THR A 23 1.58 3.51 6.00
C THR A 23 3.07 3.72 5.71
N MET A 24 3.72 2.74 5.10
CA MET A 24 5.14 2.79 4.75
C MET A 24 5.44 3.91 3.75
N TYR A 25 4.69 3.98 2.65
CA TYR A 25 4.91 4.99 1.62
C TYR A 25 4.54 6.40 2.08
N ALA A 26 3.47 6.55 2.88
CA ALA A 26 3.14 7.83 3.50
C ALA A 26 4.28 8.32 4.42
N HIS A 27 4.84 7.42 5.24
CA HIS A 27 5.98 7.74 6.09
C HIS A 27 7.20 8.15 5.25
N TYR A 28 7.57 7.39 4.22
CA TYR A 28 8.70 7.72 3.36
C TYR A 28 8.52 9.02 2.60
N SER A 29 7.31 9.31 2.10
CA SER A 29 7.03 10.60 1.46
C SER A 29 7.26 11.77 2.41
N ALA A 30 6.90 11.64 3.69
CA ALA A 30 7.04 12.72 4.67
C ALA A 30 8.49 12.88 5.15
N TYR A 31 9.27 11.80 5.18
CA TYR A 31 10.59 11.77 5.81
C TYR A 31 11.77 11.87 4.83
N VAL A 32 11.54 11.61 3.53
CA VAL A 32 12.61 11.62 2.52
C VAL A 32 13.28 13.00 2.41
N SER A 33 14.61 13.00 2.31
CA SER A 33 15.44 14.21 2.28
C SER A 33 16.57 14.08 1.26
N GLY A 34 17.35 15.15 1.08
CA GLY A 34 18.45 15.21 0.11
C GLY A 34 18.06 15.74 -1.26
N ILE A 35 19.00 15.69 -2.21
CA ILE A 35 18.90 16.35 -3.53
C ILE A 35 17.77 15.80 -4.40
N HIS A 36 17.34 14.55 -4.18
CA HIS A 36 16.27 13.90 -4.94
C HIS A 36 14.91 13.91 -4.22
N ARG A 37 14.79 14.62 -3.09
CA ARG A 37 13.61 14.58 -2.21
C ARG A 37 12.30 14.84 -2.94
N SER A 38 12.27 15.79 -3.88
CA SER A 38 11.03 16.19 -4.57
C SER A 38 10.51 15.06 -5.44
N HIS A 39 11.41 14.39 -6.16
CA HIS A 39 11.05 13.27 -7.02
C HIS A 39 10.62 12.07 -6.18
N LEU A 40 11.39 11.73 -5.15
CA LEU A 40 11.09 10.58 -4.28
C LEU A 40 9.81 10.78 -3.47
N ALA A 41 9.55 11.98 -2.94
CA ALA A 41 8.29 12.28 -2.27
C ALA A 41 7.09 12.14 -3.22
N THR A 42 7.23 12.59 -4.47
CA THR A 42 6.16 12.41 -5.48
C THR A 42 5.94 10.93 -5.78
N TYR A 43 7.03 10.17 -5.97
CA TYR A 43 6.97 8.73 -6.18
C TYR A 43 6.23 8.02 -5.04
N PHE A 44 6.62 8.24 -3.79
CA PHE A 44 5.95 7.61 -2.65
C PHE A 44 4.48 8.00 -2.50
N ASN A 45 4.09 9.24 -2.82
CA ASN A 45 2.67 9.62 -2.81
C ASN A 45 1.85 8.89 -3.89
N ASN A 46 2.44 8.61 -5.05
CA ASN A 46 1.79 7.82 -6.09
C ASN A 46 1.57 6.38 -5.61
N GLU A 47 2.58 5.79 -4.96
CA GLU A 47 2.47 4.44 -4.39
C GLU A 47 1.41 4.35 -3.27
N VAL A 48 1.25 5.41 -2.45
CA VAL A 48 0.12 5.48 -1.49
C VAL A 48 -1.22 5.38 -2.22
N THR A 49 -1.38 6.12 -3.31
CA THR A 49 -2.62 6.15 -4.10
C THR A 49 -2.91 4.79 -4.75
N GLU A 50 -1.85 4.13 -5.24
CA GLU A 50 -1.93 2.78 -5.80
C GLU A 50 -2.34 1.75 -4.74
N SER A 51 -1.70 1.72 -3.57
CA SER A 51 -2.07 0.80 -2.49
C SER A 51 -3.48 1.04 -1.95
N ILE A 52 -3.99 2.29 -1.93
CA ILE A 52 -5.40 2.56 -1.61
C ILE A 52 -6.33 1.90 -2.64
N THR A 53 -5.96 1.94 -3.92
CA THR A 53 -6.74 1.32 -5.00
C THR A 53 -6.75 -0.19 -4.87
N HIS A 54 -5.61 -0.81 -4.54
CA HIS A 54 -5.52 -2.25 -4.27
C HIS A 54 -6.34 -2.64 -3.03
N ALA A 55 -6.20 -1.92 -1.92
CA ALA A 55 -6.98 -2.15 -0.70
C ALA A 55 -8.50 -2.07 -0.96
N ALA A 56 -8.93 -1.12 -1.80
CA ALA A 56 -10.34 -0.98 -2.19
C ALA A 56 -10.86 -2.13 -3.08
N THR A 57 -9.95 -2.83 -3.77
CA THR A 57 -10.28 -3.96 -4.66
C THR A 57 -10.38 -5.28 -3.90
N VAL A 58 -9.56 -5.47 -2.85
CA VAL A 58 -9.51 -6.72 -2.06
C VAL A 58 -10.49 -6.76 -0.88
N ARG A 59 -11.04 -5.60 -0.47
CA ARG A 59 -12.10 -5.52 0.57
C ARG A 59 -13.45 -6.03 0.07
#